data_AF-A0AAW6H0E8-F1
#
_entry.id   AF-A0AAW6H0E8-F1
#
_cell.length_a   1.000
_cell.length_b   1.000
_cell.length_c   1.000
_cell.angle_alpha   90.00
_cell.angle_beta   90.00
_cell.angle_gamma   90.00
#
_symmetry.space_group_name_H-M   'P 1'
#
loop_
_entity.id
_entity.type
_entity.pdbx_description
1 polymer ?
#
loop_
_entity_poly.entity_id
_entity_poly.type
_entity_poly.pdbx_seq_one_letter_code
_entity_poly.pdbx_strand_id
1 'polypeptide(L)'
;MRTLRDIFSYHNPLRQFMDAYRFNVIRWSASNLREPTLGKRVRLFLGTRNPLRILRDNFRQNRADLTADWERAVIGRINLSLEELGSIPLHSRPRDLAKRLDRVGRMINRMTGYEHCPSLLTEKLLLSTYRYIFMAPHDRRFGTLCPDGICGMLRQNGVPPESLYYQNYESLLQGRETVIYEFASGGKGQQYLRPLEHVRLDAGPGGYDMLPARRPDGPKDPSVSQGAEEAVPLSEKMEKNGRNIAREKRTVRNTKVKNTKAKNKGIRM
;
A
#
# COMPACT_ATOMS: atom_id res chain seq x y z
N MET A 1 10.23 -4.10 -21.82
CA MET A 1 10.32 -4.09 -23.29
C MET A 1 11.66 -4.66 -23.73
N ARG A 2 11.73 -5.97 -23.95
CA ARG A 2 12.84 -6.56 -24.70
C ARG A 2 12.51 -6.27 -26.16
N THR A 3 13.37 -5.50 -26.82
CA THR A 3 13.51 -5.27 -28.28
C THR A 3 12.28 -4.93 -29.17
N LEU A 4 12.45 -3.94 -30.07
CA LEU A 4 11.53 -3.63 -31.17
C LEU A 4 11.16 -4.89 -31.99
N ARG A 5 12.09 -5.84 -32.09
CA ARG A 5 11.91 -7.11 -32.78
C ARG A 5 10.78 -7.95 -32.18
N ASP A 6 10.59 -7.91 -30.86
CA ASP A 6 9.53 -8.67 -30.18
C ASP A 6 8.16 -8.07 -30.45
N ILE A 7 8.10 -6.76 -30.74
CA ILE A 7 6.87 -6.07 -31.13
C ILE A 7 6.41 -6.46 -32.55
N PHE A 8 7.32 -6.94 -33.40
CA PHE A 8 7.02 -7.36 -34.77
C PHE A 8 7.04 -8.89 -34.99
N SER A 9 7.44 -9.68 -34.00
CA SER A 9 7.66 -11.13 -34.16
C SER A 9 6.42 -12.00 -33.99
N TYR A 10 5.36 -11.50 -33.35
CA TYR A 10 4.27 -12.33 -32.86
C TYR A 10 3.41 -12.93 -33.99
N HIS A 11 3.20 -12.22 -35.11
CA HIS A 11 2.38 -12.69 -36.23
C HIS A 11 2.86 -12.14 -37.58
N ASN A 12 2.93 -12.99 -38.62
CA ASN A 12 3.27 -12.56 -39.98
C ASN A 12 2.04 -11.91 -40.65
N PRO A 13 2.03 -10.57 -40.84
CA PRO A 13 0.86 -9.83 -41.34
C PRO A 13 0.54 -10.18 -42.80
N LEU A 14 1.55 -10.52 -43.60
CA LEU A 14 1.37 -10.95 -44.99
C LEU A 14 0.68 -12.31 -45.04
N ARG A 15 1.03 -13.22 -44.14
CA ARG A 15 0.40 -14.54 -44.04
C ARG A 15 -1.08 -14.41 -43.64
N GLN A 16 -1.39 -13.61 -42.61
CA GLN A 16 -2.78 -13.35 -42.21
C GLN A 16 -3.61 -12.72 -43.32
N PHE A 17 -3.03 -11.77 -44.06
CA PHE A 17 -3.68 -11.18 -45.22
C PHE A 17 -3.96 -12.21 -46.31
N MET A 18 -2.96 -13.03 -46.66
CA MET A 18 -3.11 -14.09 -47.66
C MET A 18 -4.13 -15.15 -47.24
N ASP A 19 -4.17 -15.52 -45.96
CA ASP A 19 -5.16 -16.46 -45.43
C ASP A 19 -6.58 -15.87 -45.48
N ALA A 20 -6.75 -14.59 -45.14
CA ALA A 20 -8.02 -13.88 -45.29
C ALA A 20 -8.46 -13.76 -46.75
N TYR A 21 -7.53 -13.50 -47.67
CA TYR A 21 -7.80 -13.47 -49.11
C TYR A 21 -8.21 -14.86 -49.63
N ARG A 22 -7.48 -15.91 -49.26
CA ARG A 22 -7.81 -17.31 -49.61
C ARG A 22 -9.19 -17.68 -49.08
N PHE A 23 -9.51 -17.32 -47.85
CA PHE A 23 -10.83 -17.53 -47.26
C PHE A 23 -11.92 -16.79 -48.05
N ASN A 24 -11.71 -15.53 -48.43
CA ASN A 24 -12.65 -14.77 -49.25
C ASN A 24 -12.88 -15.40 -50.63
N VAL A 25 -11.83 -15.94 -51.24
CA VAL A 25 -11.89 -16.68 -52.52
C VAL A 25 -12.71 -17.96 -52.37
N ILE A 26 -12.42 -18.77 -51.35
CA ILE A 26 -13.15 -20.02 -51.06
C ILE A 26 -14.61 -19.72 -50.76
N ARG A 27 -14.90 -18.72 -49.92
CA ARG A 27 -16.26 -18.31 -49.56
C ARG A 27 -17.05 -17.89 -50.79
N TRP A 28 -16.44 -17.09 -51.68
CA TRP A 28 -17.11 -16.68 -52.92
C TRP A 28 -17.34 -17.87 -53.86
N SER A 29 -16.35 -18.75 -54.01
CA SER A 29 -16.44 -19.95 -54.84
C SER A 29 -17.56 -20.88 -54.35
N ALA A 30 -17.68 -21.07 -53.03
CA ALA A 30 -18.73 -21.88 -52.42
C ALA A 30 -20.13 -21.28 -52.66
N SER A 31 -20.27 -19.95 -52.57
CA SER A 31 -21.57 -19.28 -52.81
C SER A 31 -21.98 -19.25 -54.29
N ASN A 32 -21.05 -19.40 -55.23
CA ASN A 32 -21.33 -19.31 -56.67
C ASN A 32 -21.12 -20.64 -57.42
N LEU A 33 -20.70 -21.70 -56.72
CA LEU A 33 -20.40 -23.04 -57.25
C LEU A 33 -19.44 -23.03 -58.48
N ARG A 34 -18.61 -21.99 -58.60
CA ARG A 34 -17.67 -21.79 -59.71
C ARG A 34 -16.43 -21.03 -59.26
N GLU A 35 -15.33 -21.20 -60.00
CA GLU A 35 -14.10 -20.46 -59.71
C GLU A 35 -14.20 -18.96 -60.08
N PRO A 36 -13.57 -18.07 -59.28
CA PRO A 36 -13.56 -16.65 -59.58
C PRO A 36 -12.67 -16.32 -60.78
N THR A 37 -13.21 -15.52 -61.69
CA THR A 37 -12.48 -14.90 -62.80
C THR A 37 -11.38 -13.96 -62.30
N LEU A 38 -10.37 -13.68 -63.14
CA LEU A 38 -9.23 -12.82 -62.77
C LEU A 38 -9.66 -11.44 -62.23
N GLY A 39 -10.61 -10.78 -62.89
CA GLY A 39 -11.16 -9.51 -62.40
C GLY A 39 -11.86 -9.62 -61.04
N LYS A 40 -12.52 -10.76 -60.78
CA LYS A 40 -13.15 -11.01 -59.48
C LYS A 40 -12.12 -11.31 -58.39
N ARG A 41 -11.03 -12.01 -58.71
CA ARG A 41 -9.88 -12.23 -57.80
C ARG A 41 -9.25 -10.91 -57.38
N VAL A 42 -9.00 -9.98 -58.32
CA VAL A 42 -8.49 -8.63 -58.02
C VAL A 42 -9.48 -7.86 -57.12
N ARG A 43 -10.78 -7.92 -57.40
CA ARG A 43 -11.80 -7.28 -56.55
C ARG A 43 -11.86 -7.89 -55.14
N LEU A 44 -11.70 -9.21 -55.01
CA LEU A 44 -11.64 -9.88 -53.70
C LEU A 44 -10.36 -9.54 -52.94
N PHE A 45 -9.23 -9.41 -53.63
CA PHE A 45 -7.96 -8.98 -53.06
C PHE A 45 -8.04 -7.56 -52.51
N LEU A 46 -8.55 -6.61 -53.29
CA LEU A 46 -8.77 -5.22 -52.86
C LEU A 46 -9.87 -5.08 -51.79
N GLY A 47 -10.85 -5.99 -51.80
CA GLY A 47 -11.88 -6.10 -50.77
C GLY A 47 -11.41 -6.80 -49.50
N THR A 48 -10.23 -7.44 -49.51
CA THR A 48 -9.62 -8.05 -48.33
C THR A 48 -9.01 -6.95 -47.46
N ARG A 49 -9.11 -7.09 -46.13
CA ARG A 49 -8.66 -6.07 -45.17
C ARG A 49 -7.21 -5.66 -45.46
N ASN A 50 -6.96 -4.36 -45.63
CA ASN A 50 -5.64 -3.84 -45.99
C ASN A 50 -4.53 -4.37 -45.05
N PRO A 51 -3.42 -4.93 -45.60
CA PRO A 51 -2.32 -5.48 -44.80
C PRO A 51 -1.72 -4.46 -43.82
N LEU A 52 -1.74 -3.17 -44.15
CA LEU A 52 -1.28 -2.11 -43.24
C LEU A 52 -2.19 -1.95 -42.01
N ARG A 53 -3.51 -2.13 -42.17
CA ARG A 53 -4.43 -2.15 -41.02
C ARG A 53 -4.20 -3.38 -40.16
N ILE A 54 -3.97 -4.53 -40.77
CA ILE A 54 -3.62 -5.78 -40.06
C ILE A 54 -2.33 -5.59 -39.26
N LEU A 55 -1.28 -5.04 -39.87
CA LEU A 55 -0.02 -4.74 -39.21
C LEU A 55 -0.20 -3.80 -38.01
N ARG A 56 -0.97 -2.72 -38.19
CA ARG A 56 -1.25 -1.75 -37.12
C ARG A 56 -2.03 -2.39 -35.97
N ASP A 57 -3.04 -3.20 -36.28
CA ASP A 57 -3.89 -3.84 -35.28
C ASP A 57 -3.07 -4.90 -34.52
N ASN A 58 -2.23 -5.70 -35.20
CA ASN A 58 -1.29 -6.63 -34.58
C ASN A 58 -0.26 -5.91 -33.70
N PHE A 59 0.28 -4.77 -34.14
CA PHE A 59 1.20 -3.97 -33.34
C PHE A 59 0.54 -3.49 -32.04
N ARG A 60 -0.71 -3.01 -32.12
CA ARG A 60 -1.47 -2.57 -30.95
C ARG A 60 -1.72 -3.72 -29.98
N GLN A 61 -2.13 -4.88 -30.48
CA GLN A 61 -2.34 -6.08 -29.67
C GLN A 61 -1.04 -6.55 -29.04
N ASN A 62 0.03 -6.74 -29.82
CA ASN A 62 1.30 -7.21 -29.31
C ASN A 62 1.91 -6.25 -28.29
N ARG A 63 1.80 -4.94 -28.51
CA ARG A 63 2.20 -3.94 -27.51
C ARG A 63 1.39 -4.07 -26.23
N ALA A 64 0.07 -4.27 -26.32
CA ALA A 64 -0.78 -4.45 -25.14
C ALA A 64 -0.41 -5.74 -24.39
N ASP A 65 -0.22 -6.85 -25.10
CA ASP A 65 0.15 -8.15 -24.53
C ASP A 65 1.53 -8.09 -23.83
N LEU A 66 2.55 -7.54 -24.51
CA LEU A 66 3.89 -7.35 -23.93
C LEU A 66 3.89 -6.44 -22.72
N THR A 67 3.00 -5.44 -22.71
CA THR A 67 2.85 -4.54 -21.57
C THR A 67 2.20 -5.28 -20.40
N ALA A 68 1.12 -6.02 -20.64
CA ALA A 68 0.44 -6.82 -19.63
C ALA A 68 1.34 -7.93 -19.05
N ASP A 69 2.13 -8.60 -19.89
CA ASP A 69 3.09 -9.61 -19.45
C ASP A 69 4.22 -9.00 -18.62
N TRP A 70 4.69 -7.81 -19.02
CA TRP A 70 5.65 -7.06 -18.23
C TRP A 70 5.06 -6.64 -16.86
N GLU A 71 3.83 -6.13 -16.83
CA GLU A 71 3.11 -5.76 -15.60
C GLU A 71 3.00 -6.96 -14.65
N ARG A 72 2.48 -8.09 -15.14
CA ARG A 72 2.35 -9.33 -14.36
C ARG A 72 3.71 -9.83 -13.86
N ALA A 73 4.74 -9.80 -14.71
CA ALA A 73 6.06 -10.24 -14.34
C ALA A 73 6.71 -9.35 -13.28
N VAL A 74 6.50 -8.03 -13.32
CA VAL A 74 7.05 -7.12 -12.31
C VAL A 74 6.30 -7.25 -11.00
N ILE A 75 4.97 -7.28 -11.01
CA ILE A 75 4.15 -7.46 -9.80
C ILE A 75 4.46 -8.82 -9.16
N GLY A 76 4.49 -9.89 -9.95
CA GLY A 76 4.85 -11.22 -9.47
C GLY A 76 6.23 -11.24 -8.81
N ARG A 77 7.22 -10.57 -9.39
CA ARG A 77 8.56 -10.44 -8.78
C ARG A 77 8.56 -9.60 -7.50
N ILE A 78 7.74 -8.55 -7.42
CA ILE A 78 7.62 -7.73 -6.19
C ILE A 78 7.06 -8.61 -5.08
N ASN A 79 5.97 -9.33 -5.34
CA ASN A 79 5.30 -10.18 -4.35
C ASN A 79 6.23 -11.31 -3.88
N LEU A 80 6.86 -12.03 -4.81
CA LEU A 80 7.85 -13.07 -4.48
C LEU A 80 9.02 -12.50 -3.67
N SER A 81 9.54 -11.34 -4.05
CA SER A 81 10.64 -10.72 -3.30
C SER A 81 10.21 -10.28 -1.90
N LEU A 82 8.96 -9.83 -1.72
CA LEU A 82 8.43 -9.45 -0.41
C LEU A 82 8.23 -10.69 0.47
N GLU A 83 7.69 -11.78 -0.07
CA GLU A 83 7.56 -13.07 0.63
C GLU A 83 8.93 -13.66 1.02
N GLU A 84 9.90 -13.62 0.10
CA GLU A 84 11.29 -14.00 0.39
C GLU A 84 11.91 -13.12 1.48
N LEU A 85 11.59 -11.82 1.51
CA LEU A 85 12.09 -10.91 2.55
C LEU A 85 11.40 -11.14 3.89
N GLY A 86 10.09 -11.36 3.88
CA GLY A 86 9.26 -11.57 5.06
C GLY A 86 9.52 -12.91 5.76
N SER A 87 10.06 -13.89 5.04
CA SER A 87 10.46 -15.20 5.56
C SER A 87 11.89 -15.26 6.12
N ILE A 88 12.70 -14.20 5.98
CA ILE A 88 14.06 -14.15 6.55
C ILE A 88 13.97 -13.92 8.06
N PRO A 89 14.59 -14.77 8.90
CA PRO A 89 14.58 -14.56 10.32
C PRO A 89 15.57 -13.47 10.75
N LEU A 90 15.27 -12.78 11.85
CA LEU A 90 16.02 -11.61 12.33
C LEU A 90 17.50 -11.89 12.65
N HIS A 91 17.83 -13.11 13.07
CA HIS A 91 19.21 -13.51 13.40
C HIS A 91 20.06 -13.80 12.16
N SER A 92 19.48 -14.27 11.05
CA SER A 92 20.21 -14.69 9.85
C SER A 92 20.12 -13.68 8.71
N ARG A 93 20.20 -12.38 9.04
CA ARG A 93 20.14 -11.29 8.05
C ARG A 93 21.24 -11.46 7.00
N PRO A 94 20.90 -11.57 5.70
CA PRO A 94 21.89 -11.66 4.65
C PRO A 94 22.65 -10.33 4.53
N ARG A 95 23.94 -10.39 4.20
CA ARG A 95 24.78 -9.19 4.03
C ARG A 95 24.24 -8.23 2.96
N ASP A 96 23.52 -8.76 1.96
CA ASP A 96 22.91 -7.98 0.88
C ASP A 96 21.45 -7.56 1.15
N LEU A 97 20.95 -7.67 2.38
CA LEU A 97 19.56 -7.35 2.73
C LEU A 97 19.16 -5.93 2.30
N ALA A 98 20.00 -4.92 2.57
CA ALA A 98 19.74 -3.54 2.17
C ALA A 98 19.59 -3.42 0.64
N LYS A 99 20.48 -4.07 -0.13
CA LYS A 99 20.41 -4.08 -1.60
C LYS A 99 19.13 -4.76 -2.10
N ARG A 100 18.67 -5.83 -1.45
CA ARG A 100 17.41 -6.51 -1.78
C ARG A 100 16.22 -5.60 -1.52
N LEU A 101 16.16 -4.96 -0.36
CA LEU A 101 15.10 -3.99 -0.02
C LEU A 101 15.09 -2.81 -1.00
N ASP A 102 16.25 -2.28 -1.37
CA ASP A 102 16.37 -1.19 -2.36
C ASP A 102 16.00 -1.62 -3.78
N ARG A 103 16.26 -2.87 -4.14
CA ARG A 103 15.83 -3.43 -5.42
C ARG A 103 14.31 -3.48 -5.51
N VAL A 104 13.63 -3.97 -4.46
CA VAL A 104 12.15 -3.99 -4.41
C VAL A 104 11.60 -2.57 -4.42
N GLY A 105 12.17 -1.65 -3.63
CA GLY A 105 11.77 -0.25 -3.64
C GLY A 105 11.91 0.40 -5.02
N ARG A 106 12.99 0.12 -5.75
CA ARG A 106 13.16 0.59 -7.14
C ARG A 106 12.14 -0.04 -8.10
N MET A 107 11.77 -1.30 -7.91
CA MET A 107 10.72 -1.94 -8.72
C MET A 107 9.36 -1.28 -8.49
N ILE A 108 8.98 -1.05 -7.23
CA ILE A 108 7.75 -0.34 -6.86
C ILE A 108 7.76 1.08 -7.46
N ASN A 109 8.85 1.83 -7.31
CA ASN A 109 8.94 3.20 -7.84
C ASN A 109 8.83 3.27 -9.38
N ARG A 110 9.37 2.26 -10.09
CA ARG A 110 9.24 2.16 -11.55
C ARG A 110 7.79 1.92 -11.97
N MET A 111 7.06 1.10 -11.19
CA MET A 111 5.65 0.83 -11.43
C MET A 111 4.77 2.02 -11.07
N THR A 112 5.05 2.75 -9.98
CA THR A 112 4.27 3.95 -9.62
C THR A 112 4.39 5.09 -10.64
N GLY A 113 5.46 5.11 -11.43
CA GLY A 113 5.62 6.07 -12.54
C GLY A 113 4.82 5.70 -13.81
N TYR A 114 4.12 4.57 -13.82
CA TYR A 114 3.34 4.09 -14.95
C TYR A 114 1.86 4.42 -14.78
N GLU A 115 1.25 5.06 -15.78
CA GLU A 115 -0.09 5.68 -15.70
C GLU A 115 -1.24 4.69 -15.44
N HIS A 116 -1.09 3.41 -15.83
CA HIS A 116 -2.12 2.39 -15.65
C HIS A 116 -1.76 1.36 -14.56
N CYS A 117 -0.83 1.70 -13.66
CA CYS A 117 -0.40 0.80 -12.60
C CYS A 117 -1.53 0.60 -11.56
N PRO A 118 -1.79 -0.64 -11.11
CA PRO A 118 -2.57 -0.86 -9.90
C PRO A 118 -1.90 -0.20 -8.70
N SER A 119 -2.67 0.20 -7.69
CA SER A 119 -2.13 0.84 -6.49
C SER A 119 -1.22 -0.12 -5.72
N LEU A 120 0.10 0.12 -5.75
CA LEU A 120 1.10 -0.65 -4.99
C LEU A 120 1.31 -0.11 -3.57
N LEU A 121 0.28 0.50 -2.98
CA LEU A 121 0.37 1.13 -1.65
C LEU A 121 0.61 0.07 -0.57
N THR A 122 -0.05 -1.07 -0.68
CA THR A 122 0.08 -2.22 0.22
C THR A 122 1.51 -2.76 0.24
N GLU A 123 2.10 -2.98 -0.93
CA GLU A 123 3.45 -3.50 -1.12
C GLU A 123 4.49 -2.49 -0.64
N LYS A 124 4.23 -1.20 -0.87
CA LYS A 124 5.08 -0.11 -0.38
C LYS A 124 5.07 -0.05 1.14
N LEU A 125 3.89 -0.10 1.76
CA LEU A 125 3.74 -0.12 3.21
C LEU A 125 4.42 -1.35 3.80
N LEU A 126 4.18 -2.54 3.22
CA LEU A 126 4.81 -3.78 3.66
C LEU A 126 6.33 -3.74 3.57
N LEU A 127 6.89 -3.23 2.47
CA LEU A 127 8.34 -3.04 2.31
C LEU A 127 8.89 -2.10 3.40
N SER A 128 8.19 -1.01 3.69
CA SER A 128 8.59 -0.07 4.73
C SER A 128 8.50 -0.67 6.13
N THR A 129 7.49 -1.52 6.38
CA THR A 129 7.35 -2.31 7.61
C THR A 129 8.52 -3.27 7.78
N TYR A 130 8.86 -4.07 6.75
CA TYR A 130 10.00 -4.97 6.82
C TYR A 130 11.32 -4.22 7.04
N ARG A 131 11.52 -3.09 6.36
CA ARG A 131 12.68 -2.22 6.62
C ARG A 131 12.75 -1.83 8.09
N TYR A 132 11.64 -1.38 8.66
CA TYR A 132 11.62 -0.98 10.07
C TYR A 132 11.93 -2.16 10.99
N ILE A 133 11.28 -3.30 10.80
CA ILE A 133 11.51 -4.53 11.58
C ILE A 133 12.99 -4.96 11.53
N PHE A 134 13.63 -4.93 10.36
CA PHE A 134 15.03 -5.34 10.22
C PHE A 134 16.04 -4.37 10.83
N MET A 135 15.67 -3.09 10.95
CA MET A 135 16.49 -2.04 11.54
C MET A 135 16.26 -1.93 13.05
N ALA A 136 15.11 -2.37 13.55
CA ALA A 136 14.75 -2.29 14.95
C ALA A 136 15.68 -3.16 15.82
N PRO A 137 16.10 -2.65 16.99
CA PRO A 137 16.81 -3.45 17.98
C PRO A 137 15.90 -4.57 18.49
N HIS A 138 16.39 -5.81 18.48
CA HIS A 138 15.65 -6.99 18.91
C HIS A 138 16.43 -7.80 19.94
N ASP A 139 15.70 -8.46 20.83
CA ASP A 139 16.27 -9.41 21.78
C ASP A 139 16.58 -10.75 21.08
N ARG A 140 17.62 -11.45 21.54
CA ARG A 140 18.06 -12.74 20.96
C ARG A 140 16.96 -13.80 20.99
N ARG A 141 16.06 -13.71 21.99
CA ARG A 141 14.90 -14.59 22.12
C ARG A 141 13.99 -14.56 20.91
N PHE A 142 13.91 -13.43 20.21
CA PHE A 142 13.08 -13.22 19.02
C PHE A 142 13.87 -13.35 17.72
N GLY A 143 15.14 -13.79 17.77
CA GLY A 143 16.00 -13.85 16.60
C GLY A 143 15.50 -14.79 15.50
N THR A 144 14.77 -15.86 15.85
CA THR A 144 14.22 -16.81 14.86
C THR A 144 12.91 -16.35 14.23
N LEU A 145 12.30 -15.27 14.74
CA LEU A 145 11.11 -14.69 14.12
C LEU A 145 11.45 -14.07 12.79
N CYS A 146 10.52 -14.20 11.85
CA CYS A 146 10.55 -13.52 10.57
C CYS A 146 9.54 -12.36 10.58
N PRO A 147 9.76 -11.30 9.78
CA PRO A 147 8.81 -10.21 9.66
C PRO A 147 7.37 -10.65 9.36
N ASP A 148 7.19 -11.72 8.56
CA ASP A 148 5.86 -12.27 8.26
C ASP A 148 5.20 -12.90 9.47
N GLY A 149 5.96 -13.60 10.32
CA GLY A 149 5.44 -14.14 11.58
C GLY A 149 4.95 -13.03 12.49
N ILE A 150 5.73 -11.94 12.61
CA ILE A 150 5.37 -10.77 13.43
C ILE A 150 4.12 -10.09 12.87
N CYS A 151 4.07 -9.84 11.56
CA CYS A 151 2.91 -9.23 10.91
C CYS A 151 1.67 -10.13 11.00
N GLY A 152 1.85 -11.46 10.93
CA GLY A 152 0.79 -12.44 11.11
C GLY A 152 0.18 -12.39 12.52
N MET A 153 1.01 -12.36 13.55
CA MET A 153 0.56 -12.21 14.94
C MET A 153 -0.16 -10.89 15.18
N LEU A 154 0.33 -9.77 14.62
CA LEU A 154 -0.36 -8.48 14.72
C LEU A 154 -1.74 -8.51 14.04
N ARG A 155 -1.86 -9.16 12.89
CA ARG A 155 -3.15 -9.32 12.20
C ARG A 155 -4.13 -10.19 12.99
N GLN A 156 -3.63 -11.24 13.63
CA GLN A 156 -4.45 -12.09 14.52
C GLN A 156 -4.98 -11.28 15.71
N ASN A 157 -4.22 -10.29 16.18
CA ASN A 157 -4.63 -9.33 17.22
C ASN A 157 -5.46 -8.14 16.67
N GLY A 158 -5.99 -8.24 15.45
CA GLY A 158 -6.92 -7.25 14.89
C GLY A 158 -6.28 -6.05 14.19
N VAL A 159 -4.96 -6.03 13.98
CA VAL A 159 -4.29 -4.94 13.25
C VAL A 159 -4.57 -5.04 11.76
N PRO A 160 -5.16 -4.00 11.13
CA PRO A 160 -5.36 -4.02 9.70
C PRO A 160 -4.01 -3.86 8.97
N PRO A 161 -3.87 -4.40 7.74
CA PRO A 161 -2.60 -4.46 7.02
C PRO A 161 -1.99 -3.07 6.75
N GLU A 162 -2.83 -2.06 6.55
CA GLU A 162 -2.41 -0.67 6.34
C GLU A 162 -1.76 -0.04 7.58
N SER A 163 -2.10 -0.56 8.77
CA SER A 163 -1.63 -0.03 10.06
C SER A 163 -0.34 -0.68 10.55
N LEU A 164 0.11 -1.77 9.90
CA LEU A 164 1.32 -2.49 10.30
C LEU A 164 2.54 -1.56 10.33
N TYR A 165 2.65 -0.65 9.37
CA TYR A 165 3.78 0.28 9.30
C TYR A 165 3.92 1.19 10.53
N TYR A 166 2.81 1.51 11.21
CA TYR A 166 2.79 2.45 12.34
C TYR A 166 3.03 1.80 13.70
N GLN A 167 3.23 0.48 13.76
CA GLN A 167 3.45 -0.21 15.03
C GLN A 167 4.83 0.09 15.62
N ASN A 168 4.95 0.01 16.95
CA ASN A 168 6.22 0.19 17.64
C ASN A 168 7.02 -1.13 17.69
N TYR A 169 7.71 -1.44 16.59
CA TYR A 169 8.50 -2.67 16.48
C TYR A 169 9.72 -2.69 17.41
N GLU A 170 10.30 -1.55 17.76
CA GLU A 170 11.44 -1.49 18.69
C GLU A 170 11.07 -2.02 20.07
N SER A 171 9.90 -1.62 20.56
CA SER A 171 9.43 -2.05 21.89
C SER A 171 8.88 -3.48 21.84
N LEU A 172 8.17 -3.87 20.77
CA LEU A 172 7.70 -5.24 20.55
C LEU A 172 8.85 -6.25 20.51
N LEU A 173 9.89 -5.98 19.73
CA LEU A 173 11.03 -6.88 19.55
C LEU A 173 11.99 -6.89 20.75
N GLN A 174 11.82 -5.98 21.70
CA GLN A 174 12.49 -6.03 23.01
C GLN A 174 11.66 -6.81 24.05
N GLY A 175 10.47 -7.30 23.69
CA GLY A 175 9.55 -7.97 24.61
C GLY A 175 8.93 -7.01 25.64
N ARG A 176 8.90 -5.71 25.33
CA ARG A 176 8.23 -4.70 26.16
C ARG A 176 6.75 -4.67 25.84
N GLU A 177 5.96 -4.23 26.80
CA GLU A 177 4.55 -3.93 26.60
C GLU A 177 4.41 -2.73 25.66
N THR A 178 3.55 -2.85 24.65
CA THR A 178 3.32 -1.82 23.65
C THR A 178 1.86 -1.69 23.29
N VAL A 179 1.44 -0.49 22.94
CA VAL A 179 0.11 -0.26 22.40
C VAL A 179 0.11 -0.54 20.90
N ILE A 180 -0.86 -1.31 20.46
CA ILE A 180 -1.16 -1.52 19.06
C ILE A 180 -1.98 -0.35 18.54
N TYR A 181 -1.66 0.13 17.33
CA TYR A 181 -2.37 1.23 16.70
C TYR A 181 -3.18 0.81 15.47
N GLU A 182 -4.35 1.41 15.29
CA GLU A 182 -5.17 1.35 14.09
C GLU A 182 -5.13 2.70 13.40
N PHE A 183 -4.87 2.71 12.10
CA PHE A 183 -4.99 3.89 11.26
C PHE A 183 -6.47 4.16 11.00
N ALA A 184 -6.99 5.21 11.62
CA ALA A 184 -8.39 5.62 11.51
C ALA A 184 -8.51 6.98 10.81
N SER A 185 -9.55 7.12 9.99
CA SER A 185 -9.91 8.38 9.35
C SER A 185 -11.20 8.92 10.00
N GLY A 186 -11.10 10.08 10.64
CA GLY A 186 -12.26 10.80 11.18
C GLY A 186 -13.08 11.46 10.07
N GLY A 187 -14.36 11.74 10.35
CA GLY A 187 -15.36 12.26 9.40
C GLY A 187 -15.13 13.65 8.79
N LYS A 188 -13.89 14.15 8.78
CA LYS A 188 -13.44 15.40 8.14
C LYS A 188 -12.10 15.25 7.42
N GLY A 189 -11.68 14.02 7.08
CA GLY A 189 -10.39 13.75 6.47
C GLY A 189 -9.19 13.88 7.44
N GLN A 190 -9.46 13.97 8.75
CA GLN A 190 -8.42 13.91 9.77
C GLN A 190 -7.99 12.45 9.98
N GLN A 191 -6.74 12.16 9.67
CA GLN A 191 -6.13 10.84 9.88
C GLN A 191 -5.42 10.82 11.22
N TYR A 192 -5.70 9.82 12.04
CA TYR A 192 -5.05 9.64 13.34
C TYR A 192 -4.83 8.17 13.65
N LEU A 193 -3.89 7.90 14.55
CA LEU A 193 -3.64 6.56 15.07
C LEU A 193 -4.52 6.36 16.31
N ARG A 194 -5.44 5.40 16.22
CA ARG A 194 -6.30 4.98 17.32
C ARG A 194 -5.61 3.84 18.09
N PRO A 195 -5.40 3.96 19.41
CA PRO A 195 -4.89 2.84 20.20
C PRO A 195 -5.96 1.75 20.29
N LEU A 196 -5.56 0.49 20.09
CA LEU A 196 -6.41 -0.70 20.19
C LEU A 196 -6.22 -1.36 21.57
N GLU A 197 -5.15 -2.14 21.73
CA GLU A 197 -4.88 -2.93 22.92
C GLU A 197 -3.39 -2.89 23.26
N HIS A 198 -3.07 -3.11 24.54
CA HIS A 198 -1.69 -3.29 24.98
C HIS A 198 -1.30 -4.75 24.76
N VAL A 199 -0.21 -4.98 24.06
CA VAL A 199 0.27 -6.30 23.70
C VAL A 199 1.75 -6.40 24.01
N ARG A 200 2.17 -7.60 24.43
CA ARG A 200 3.57 -7.98 24.60
C ARG A 200 3.86 -9.23 23.79
N LEU A 201 4.99 -9.20 23.08
CA LEU A 201 5.52 -10.39 22.41
C LEU A 201 6.18 -11.30 23.44
N ASP A 202 5.74 -12.55 23.51
CA ASP A 202 6.28 -13.55 24.44
C ASP A 202 6.85 -14.76 23.69
N ALA A 203 7.90 -15.36 24.25
CA ALA A 203 8.56 -16.54 23.72
C ALA A 203 8.32 -17.71 24.68
N GLY A 204 7.35 -18.55 24.37
CA GLY A 204 6.94 -19.70 25.17
C GLY A 204 7.41 -21.04 24.60
N PRO A 205 7.18 -22.15 25.32
CA PRO A 205 7.53 -23.50 24.86
C PRO A 205 6.75 -23.93 23.59
N GLY A 206 5.63 -23.28 23.28
CA GLY A 206 4.85 -23.48 22.05
C GLY A 206 5.24 -22.58 20.87
N GLY A 207 6.29 -21.76 20.99
CA GLY A 207 6.70 -20.78 19.99
C GLY A 207 6.46 -19.34 20.45
N TYR A 208 6.17 -18.46 19.50
CA TYR A 208 5.96 -17.04 19.74
C TYR A 208 4.48 -16.71 19.72
N ASP A 209 4.05 -15.88 20.67
CA ASP A 209 2.69 -15.39 20.72
C ASP A 209 2.64 -13.92 21.14
N MET A 210 1.60 -13.23 20.73
CA MET A 210 1.30 -11.85 21.11
C MET A 210 0.19 -11.88 22.15
N LEU A 211 0.57 -11.71 23.40
CA LEU A 211 -0.36 -11.77 24.53
C LEU A 211 -0.87 -10.36 24.86
N PRO A 212 -2.17 -10.21 25.16
CA PRO A 212 -2.69 -9.01 25.80
C PRO A 212 -1.88 -8.75 27.07
N ALA A 213 -1.27 -7.58 27.16
CA ALA A 213 -0.63 -7.17 28.39
C ALA A 213 -1.74 -6.96 29.41
N ARG A 214 -1.66 -7.67 30.54
CA ARG A 214 -2.55 -7.40 31.68
C ARG A 214 -2.44 -5.92 31.98
N ARG A 215 -3.55 -5.19 31.90
CA ARG A 215 -3.64 -3.84 32.44
C ARG A 215 -2.98 -3.88 33.82
N PRO A 216 -2.02 -3.00 34.14
CA PRO A 216 -1.66 -2.86 35.54
C PRO A 216 -2.98 -2.59 36.26
N ASP A 217 -3.33 -3.46 37.21
CA ASP A 217 -4.49 -3.25 38.07
C ASP A 217 -4.35 -1.82 38.58
N GLY A 218 -5.22 -0.92 38.10
CA GLY A 218 -5.34 0.40 38.69
C GLY A 218 -5.59 0.22 40.19
N PRO A 219 -5.27 1.23 41.03
CA PRO A 219 -5.51 1.12 42.46
C PRO A 219 -6.92 0.61 42.68
N LYS A 220 -7.07 -0.46 43.46
CA LYS A 220 -8.37 -0.97 43.88
C LYS A 220 -9.10 0.18 44.56
N ASP A 221 -9.96 0.88 43.84
CA ASP A 221 -10.95 1.75 44.46
C ASP A 221 -11.78 0.84 45.37
N PRO A 222 -11.82 1.11 46.69
CA PRO A 222 -12.63 0.30 47.57
C PRO A 222 -14.09 0.48 47.15
N SER A 223 -14.71 -0.62 46.75
CA SER A 223 -16.13 -0.71 46.47
C SER A 223 -16.92 -0.25 47.69
N VAL A 224 -17.47 0.97 47.65
CA VAL A 224 -18.49 1.40 48.60
C VAL A 224 -19.81 0.80 48.16
N SER A 225 -20.26 -0.19 48.93
CA SER A 225 -21.59 -0.79 48.87
C SER A 225 -22.67 0.26 49.17
N GLN A 226 -23.72 0.28 48.34
CA GLN A 226 -24.94 1.05 48.57
C GLN A 226 -25.80 0.45 49.69
N GLY A 227 -26.53 1.35 50.37
CA GLY A 227 -27.68 1.10 51.24
C GLY A 227 -27.61 1.98 52.49
N ALA A 228 -28.63 2.67 52.98
CA ALA A 228 -29.98 3.02 52.55
C ALA A 228 -30.48 4.01 53.62
N GLU A 229 -31.16 5.08 53.21
CA GLU A 229 -32.05 5.98 54.02
C GLU A 229 -31.40 6.64 55.26
N GLU A 230 -31.60 7.92 55.59
CA GLU A 230 -32.85 8.64 55.75
C GLU A 230 -32.52 10.12 56.10
N ALA A 231 -33.47 11.02 55.85
CA ALA A 231 -33.64 12.36 56.44
C ALA A 231 -32.68 13.52 56.05
N VAL A 232 -33.20 14.41 55.21
CA VAL A 232 -32.96 15.86 55.29
C VAL A 232 -33.99 16.41 56.31
N PRO A 233 -33.61 17.29 57.26
CA PRO A 233 -34.03 18.68 57.10
C PRO A 233 -33.09 19.77 57.67
N LEU A 234 -33.04 20.88 56.92
CA LEU A 234 -33.11 22.28 57.35
C LEU A 234 -32.15 22.87 58.42
N SER A 235 -31.45 23.91 57.95
CA SER A 235 -31.51 25.32 58.42
C SER A 235 -30.36 25.90 59.25
N GLU A 236 -30.02 27.13 58.82
CA GLU A 236 -29.64 28.31 59.60
C GLU A 236 -28.32 28.35 60.40
N LYS A 237 -27.35 29.12 59.87
CA LYS A 237 -27.03 30.51 60.32
C LYS A 237 -25.83 31.07 59.54
N MET A 238 -26.07 32.13 58.75
CA MET A 238 -25.68 33.54 58.99
C MET A 238 -24.17 33.82 58.90
N GLU A 239 -23.78 34.51 57.82
CA GLU A 239 -23.19 35.87 57.81
C GLU A 239 -21.66 35.86 58.00
N LYS A 240 -20.83 36.55 57.21
CA LYS A 240 -20.98 37.90 56.67
C LYS A 240 -19.94 38.13 55.56
N ASN A 241 -20.37 38.88 54.54
CA ASN A 241 -19.65 39.92 53.78
C ASN A 241 -18.10 39.91 53.77
N GLY A 242 -17.42 40.09 52.64
CA GLY A 242 -17.80 41.05 51.62
C GLY A 242 -16.94 41.04 50.35
N ARG A 243 -17.59 41.61 49.34
CA ARG A 243 -17.14 42.07 48.02
C ARG A 243 -15.65 42.47 47.97
N ASN A 244 -14.97 42.09 46.89
CA ASN A 244 -14.62 43.08 45.87
C ASN A 244 -14.28 42.45 44.51
N ILE A 245 -14.94 43.00 43.51
CA ILE A 245 -14.76 42.85 42.07
C ILE A 245 -13.54 43.69 41.67
N ALA A 246 -12.65 43.15 40.84
CA ALA A 246 -11.80 43.96 39.98
C ALA A 246 -11.71 43.31 38.60
N ARG A 247 -12.50 43.89 37.70
CA ARG A 247 -12.58 43.64 36.28
C ARG A 247 -11.32 44.19 35.59
N GLU A 248 -10.87 43.45 34.57
CA GLU A 248 -10.42 43.98 33.26
C GLU A 248 -9.11 44.77 33.17
N LYS A 249 -8.20 44.26 32.32
CA LYS A 249 -7.58 45.06 31.25
C LYS A 249 -7.12 44.18 30.10
N ARG A 250 -7.86 44.26 29.00
CA ARG A 250 -7.42 43.95 27.63
C ARG A 250 -6.27 44.87 27.25
N THR A 251 -5.24 44.33 26.61
CA THR A 251 -4.44 45.06 25.62
C THR A 251 -4.22 44.20 24.38
N VAL A 252 -5.00 44.53 23.36
CA VAL A 252 -4.77 44.16 21.95
C VAL A 252 -3.57 44.97 21.44
N ARG A 253 -2.61 44.31 20.80
CA ARG A 253 -1.73 44.96 19.82
C ARG A 253 -1.62 44.12 18.56
N ASN A 254 -2.37 44.55 17.56
CA ASN A 254 -2.17 44.24 16.15
C ASN A 254 -0.89 44.92 15.66
N THR A 255 0.02 44.15 15.05
CA THR A 255 0.97 44.68 14.07
C THR A 255 0.99 43.79 12.84
N LYS A 256 0.29 44.27 11.82
CA LYS A 256 0.38 43.93 10.40
C LYS A 256 1.74 44.38 9.84
N VAL A 257 2.08 43.93 8.62
CA VAL A 257 3.14 44.41 7.67
C VAL A 257 4.36 43.46 7.64
N LYS A 258 4.88 42.93 6.51
CA LYS A 258 4.69 43.13 5.07
C LYS A 258 5.16 41.87 4.30
N ASN A 259 4.44 41.52 3.24
CA ASN A 259 4.97 40.72 2.13
C ASN A 259 6.05 41.52 1.38
N THR A 260 7.20 40.90 1.12
CA THR A 260 8.08 41.32 0.01
C THR A 260 8.47 40.11 -0.81
N LYS A 261 7.88 40.09 -2.00
CA LYS A 261 8.18 39.24 -3.16
C LYS A 261 9.42 39.84 -3.83
N ALA A 262 10.54 39.12 -3.87
CA ALA A 262 11.69 39.51 -4.70
C ALA A 262 11.82 38.53 -5.87
N LYS A 263 11.88 39.12 -7.06
CA LYS A 263 11.84 38.51 -8.39
C LYS A 263 13.27 38.28 -8.89
N ASN A 264 13.45 37.22 -9.68
CA ASN A 264 14.61 36.88 -10.50
C ASN A 264 15.40 38.04 -11.12
N LYS A 265 16.74 37.90 -11.08
CA LYS A 265 17.76 38.17 -12.12
C LYS A 265 18.91 37.21 -11.77
N GLY A 266 19.44 36.31 -12.59
CA GLY A 266 19.67 36.31 -14.04
C GLY A 266 21.17 36.52 -14.31
N ILE A 267 21.88 35.42 -14.68
CA ILE A 267 23.05 35.36 -15.61
C ILE A 267 24.38 35.92 -15.01
N ARG A 268 25.61 35.37 -15.06
CA ARG A 268 26.51 34.61 -15.99
C ARG A 268 27.77 34.26 -15.12
N MET A 269 28.75 33.40 -15.44
CA MET A 269 29.26 32.72 -16.64
C MET A 269 29.59 31.27 -16.30
#